data_AF-A0AAV5XLC3-F1
#
_entry.id   AF-A0AAV5XLC3-F1
#
_cell.length_a   1.000
_cell.length_b   1.000
_cell.length_c   1.000
_cell.angle_alpha   90.00
_cell.angle_beta   90.00
_cell.angle_gamma   90.00
#
_symmetry.space_group_name_H-M   'P 1'
#
loop_
_entity.id
_entity.type
_entity.pdbx_description
1 polymer ?
#
loop_
_entity_poly.entity_id
_entity_poly.type
_entity_poly.pdbx_seq_one_letter_code
_entity_poly.pdbx_strand_id
1 'polypeptide(L)'
;GGAVPIYYGPRLQNVESLPLEESLQSRVLSAHGIAVAWITIDQLGERTVYEPTGPADPIFFLRRPSGTAAHIWRLFRTRREAHAYMAEYFGKDSEGRDWSEGLPVETFDELLAKHARRA
;
A
#
# COMPACT_ATOMS: atom_id res chain seq x y z
N GLY A 1 5.71 13.24 12.40
CA GLY A 1 4.47 12.47 12.16
C GLY A 1 4.82 11.14 11.55
N GLY A 2 4.12 10.05 11.88
CA GLY A 2 4.36 8.75 11.22
C GLY A 2 3.69 8.77 9.85
N ALA A 3 4.47 8.75 8.77
CA ALA A 3 3.91 8.55 7.43
C ALA A 3 3.39 7.11 7.30
N VAL A 4 2.27 6.91 6.59
CA VAL A 4 1.80 5.57 6.21
C VAL A 4 2.88 4.92 5.33
N PRO A 5 3.46 3.76 5.71
CA PRO A 5 4.48 3.09 4.91
C PRO A 5 3.94 2.66 3.54
N ILE A 6 4.74 2.88 2.50
CA ILE A 6 4.43 2.52 1.12
C ILE A 6 5.46 1.49 0.64
N TYR A 7 4.99 0.37 0.11
CA TYR A 7 5.83 -0.60 -0.59
C TYR A 7 5.64 -0.43 -2.10
N TYR A 8 6.71 -0.17 -2.84
CA TYR A 8 6.65 0.01 -4.30
C TYR A 8 6.98 -1.27 -5.08
N GLY A 9 7.63 -2.25 -4.45
CA GLY A 9 8.11 -3.45 -5.09
C GLY A 9 9.26 -3.23 -6.08
N PRO A 10 9.85 -4.34 -6.60
CA PRO A 10 11.08 -4.28 -7.38
C PRO A 10 10.92 -3.82 -8.83
N ARG A 11 9.68 -3.80 -9.35
CA ARG A 11 9.37 -3.52 -10.78
C ARG A 11 8.54 -2.26 -10.97
N LEU A 12 8.77 -1.26 -10.12
CA LEU A 12 8.08 0.03 -10.24
C LEU A 12 8.31 0.65 -11.62
N GLN A 13 7.23 1.04 -12.29
CA GLN A 13 7.24 1.63 -13.64
C GLN A 13 6.20 2.73 -13.76
N ASN A 14 6.22 3.51 -14.85
CA ASN A 14 5.34 4.67 -15.06
C ASN A 14 5.37 5.65 -13.88
N VAL A 15 6.60 5.96 -13.44
CA VAL A 15 6.89 6.76 -12.24
C VAL A 15 6.36 8.18 -12.38
N GLU A 16 6.39 8.74 -13.59
CA GLU A 16 5.79 10.03 -13.93
C GLU A 16 4.27 10.08 -13.69
N SER A 17 3.62 8.91 -13.71
CA SER A 17 2.19 8.77 -13.45
C SER A 17 1.87 8.46 -11.98
N LEU A 18 2.88 8.30 -11.11
CA LEU A 18 2.65 8.02 -9.68
C LEU A 18 1.97 9.21 -8.98
N PRO A 19 0.94 8.94 -8.16
CA PRO A 19 0.28 9.97 -7.38
C PRO A 19 1.27 10.61 -6.39
N LEU A 20 0.90 11.78 -5.85
CA LEU A 20 1.63 12.34 -4.71
C LEU A 20 1.48 11.40 -3.52
N GLU A 21 2.58 11.19 -2.78
CA GLU A 21 2.55 10.31 -1.59
C GLU A 21 1.51 10.77 -0.58
N GLU A 22 1.38 12.09 -0.35
CA GLU A 22 0.37 12.65 0.56
C GLU A 22 -1.07 12.26 0.15
N SER A 23 -1.38 12.27 -1.15
CA SER A 23 -2.69 11.84 -1.65
C SER A 23 -2.92 10.35 -1.42
N LEU A 24 -1.89 9.54 -1.64
CA LEU A 24 -1.94 8.09 -1.39
C LEU A 24 -2.14 7.81 0.11
N GLN A 25 -1.35 8.44 0.97
CA GLN A 25 -1.43 8.29 2.42
C GLN A 25 -2.81 8.73 2.94
N SER A 26 -3.33 9.86 2.45
CA SER A 26 -4.68 10.33 2.81
C SER A 26 -5.77 9.32 2.43
N ARG A 27 -5.68 8.71 1.25
CA ARG A 27 -6.60 7.66 0.79
C ARG A 27 -6.54 6.40 1.67
N VAL A 28 -5.35 6.03 2.14
CA VAL A 28 -5.14 4.87 3.01
C VAL A 28 -5.73 5.15 4.40
N LEU A 29 -5.43 6.31 4.96
CA LEU A 29 -5.97 6.73 6.27
C LEU A 29 -7.49 6.82 6.26
N SER A 30 -8.11 7.35 5.19
CA SER A 30 -9.57 7.44 5.08
C SER A 30 -10.29 6.09 5.03
N ALA A 31 -9.57 5.00 4.77
CA ALA A 31 -10.08 3.63 4.80
C ALA A 31 -9.54 2.80 5.99
N HIS A 32 -9.01 3.49 7.02
CA HIS A 32 -8.42 2.88 8.21
C HIS A 32 -7.26 1.91 7.91
N GLY A 33 -6.51 2.18 6.83
CA GLY A 33 -5.29 1.46 6.52
C GLY A 33 -4.09 1.99 7.31
N ILE A 34 -3.13 1.11 7.55
CA ILE A 34 -1.87 1.39 8.25
C ILE A 34 -0.66 1.40 7.32
N ALA A 35 -0.79 0.79 6.13
CA ALA A 35 0.25 0.65 5.12
C ALA A 35 -0.39 0.42 3.74
N VAL A 36 0.41 0.54 2.67
CA VAL A 36 -0.06 0.31 1.30
C VAL A 36 1.05 -0.26 0.43
N ALA A 37 0.68 -1.14 -0.51
CA ALA A 37 1.58 -1.69 -1.51
C ALA A 37 1.11 -1.36 -2.93
N TRP A 38 2.08 -1.04 -3.78
CA TRP A 38 1.90 -0.99 -5.22
C TRP A 38 1.83 -2.41 -5.77
N ILE A 39 0.76 -2.71 -6.50
CA ILE A 39 0.48 -4.05 -7.05
C ILE A 39 0.12 -3.99 -8.52
N THR A 40 0.46 -2.91 -9.23
CA THR A 40 0.12 -2.73 -10.65
C THR A 40 0.73 -3.81 -11.52
N ILE A 41 1.91 -4.30 -11.15
CA ILE A 41 2.61 -5.39 -11.80
C ILE A 41 2.83 -6.49 -10.78
N ASP A 42 2.46 -7.71 -11.15
CA ASP A 42 2.63 -8.88 -10.30
C ASP A 42 4.09 -9.38 -10.31
N GLN A 43 4.35 -10.44 -9.54
CA GLN A 43 5.66 -11.08 -9.44
C GLN A 43 6.17 -11.67 -10.78
N LEU A 44 5.28 -11.98 -11.72
CA LEU A 44 5.63 -12.51 -13.04
C LEU A 44 6.00 -11.37 -14.00
N GLY A 45 5.59 -10.14 -13.71
CA GLY A 45 5.77 -8.98 -14.58
C GLY A 45 4.52 -8.62 -15.36
N GLU A 46 3.41 -9.29 -15.09
CA GLU A 46 2.15 -9.06 -15.77
C GLU A 46 1.36 -7.95 -15.08
N ARG A 47 0.57 -7.22 -15.87
CA ARG A 47 -0.31 -6.20 -15.33
C ARG A 47 -1.44 -6.86 -14.55
N THR A 48 -1.53 -6.53 -13.26
CA THR A 48 -2.63 -6.96 -12.42
C THR A 48 -3.96 -6.46 -13.01
N VAL A 49 -4.91 -7.37 -13.16
CA VAL A 49 -6.29 -7.06 -13.54
C VAL A 49 -7.14 -7.19 -12.30
N TYR A 50 -7.82 -6.11 -11.92
CA TYR A 50 -8.64 -6.08 -10.72
C TYR A 50 -9.83 -5.15 -10.91
N GLU A 51 -11.00 -5.60 -10.45
CA GLU A 51 -12.21 -4.79 -10.40
C GLU A 51 -12.64 -4.63 -8.93
N PRO A 52 -12.61 -3.40 -8.37
CA PRO A 52 -13.00 -3.18 -6.99
C PRO A 52 -14.46 -3.51 -6.77
N THR A 53 -14.71 -4.30 -5.73
CA THR A 53 -16.05 -4.79 -5.38
C THR A 53 -16.90 -3.77 -4.63
N GLY A 54 -16.28 -2.68 -4.16
CA GLY A 54 -16.98 -1.57 -3.53
C GLY A 54 -16.06 -0.57 -2.80
N PRO A 55 -16.62 0.40 -2.06
CA PRO A 55 -15.83 1.44 -1.40
C PRO A 55 -14.89 0.94 -0.29
N ALA A 56 -15.24 -0.20 0.32
CA ALA A 56 -14.46 -0.85 1.38
C ALA A 56 -13.36 -1.78 0.84
N ASP A 57 -13.29 -1.95 -0.49
CA ASP A 57 -12.29 -2.79 -1.13
C ASP A 57 -10.87 -2.32 -0.75
N PRO A 58 -9.98 -3.22 -0.28
CA PRO A 58 -8.61 -2.85 0.05
C PRO A 58 -7.80 -2.48 -1.20
N ILE A 59 -8.25 -2.86 -2.40
CA ILE A 59 -7.58 -2.56 -3.65
C ILE A 59 -8.27 -1.40 -4.36
N PHE A 60 -7.47 -0.44 -4.81
CA PHE A 60 -7.96 0.76 -5.47
C PHE A 60 -6.99 1.28 -6.54
N PHE A 61 -7.52 2.11 -7.42
CA PHE A 61 -6.76 2.78 -8.46
C PHE A 61 -6.43 4.20 -8.04
N LEU A 62 -5.20 4.62 -8.26
CA LEU A 62 -4.80 6.02 -8.09
C LEU A 62 -3.78 6.42 -9.15
N ARG A 63 -3.93 7.61 -9.71
CA ARG A 63 -3.00 8.20 -10.67
C ARG A 63 -2.69 9.64 -10.31
N ARG A 64 -1.54 10.13 -10.76
CA ARG A 64 -1.26 11.57 -10.79
C ARG A 64 -2.28 12.29 -11.68
N PRO A 65 -2.76 13.47 -11.30
CA PRO A 65 -3.41 14.39 -12.24
C PRO A 65 -2.50 14.60 -13.47
N SER A 66 -3.03 14.43 -14.68
CA SER A 66 -2.28 14.46 -15.94
C SER A 66 -1.31 13.29 -16.20
N GLY A 67 -1.24 12.29 -15.31
CA GLY A 67 -0.51 11.04 -15.56
C GLY A 67 -1.19 10.19 -16.64
N THR A 68 -0.39 9.43 -17.38
CA THR A 68 -0.85 8.59 -18.51
C THR A 68 -1.20 7.17 -18.09
N ALA A 69 -0.75 6.71 -16.91
CA ALA A 69 -1.03 5.38 -16.38
C ALA A 69 -1.73 5.42 -15.01
N ALA A 70 -2.70 4.52 -14.81
CA ALA A 70 -3.29 4.26 -13.49
C ALA A 70 -2.51 3.15 -12.76
N HIS A 71 -2.25 3.40 -11.48
CA HIS A 71 -1.59 2.44 -10.59
C HIS A 71 -2.60 1.76 -9.69
N ILE A 72 -2.39 0.47 -9.46
CA ILE A 72 -3.20 -0.36 -8.58
C ILE A 72 -2.46 -0.48 -7.25
N TRP A 73 -3.21 -0.22 -6.18
CA TRP A 73 -2.70 -0.19 -4.82
C TRP A 73 -3.53 -1.11 -3.95
N ARG A 74 -2.89 -1.80 -3.01
CA ARG A 74 -3.56 -2.53 -1.94
C ARG A 74 -3.21 -1.88 -0.61
N LEU A 75 -4.21 -1.39 0.13
CA LEU A 75 -4.02 -1.00 1.54
C LEU A 75 -4.09 -2.21 2.47
N PHE A 76 -3.41 -2.09 3.60
CA PHE A 76 -3.46 -3.07 4.69
C PHE A 76 -4.00 -2.41 5.93
N ARG A 77 -4.93 -3.07 6.62
CA ARG A 77 -5.53 -2.58 7.88
C ARG A 77 -4.81 -3.12 9.11
N THR A 78 -4.08 -4.22 8.95
CA THR A 78 -3.27 -4.81 10.01
C THR A 78 -1.90 -5.23 9.49
N ARG A 79 -0.90 -5.28 10.40
CA ARG A 79 0.43 -5.76 10.04
C ARG A 79 0.39 -7.24 9.69
N ARG A 80 -0.41 -8.03 10.41
CA ARG A 80 -0.67 -9.44 10.05
C ARG A 80 -1.20 -9.60 8.62
N GLU A 81 -2.12 -8.73 8.18
CA GLU A 81 -2.63 -8.76 6.80
C GLU A 81 -1.52 -8.47 5.78
N ALA A 82 -0.71 -7.43 6.03
CA ALA A 82 0.42 -7.10 5.18
C ALA A 82 1.41 -8.28 5.08
N HIS A 83 1.76 -8.88 6.22
CA HIS A 83 2.68 -10.01 6.26
C HIS A 83 2.14 -11.24 5.52
N ALA A 84 0.87 -11.60 5.71
CA ALA A 84 0.25 -12.71 5.00
C ALA A 84 0.26 -12.49 3.48
N TYR A 85 -0.13 -11.29 3.04
CA TYR A 85 -0.16 -10.94 1.62
C TYR A 85 1.25 -10.94 1.01
N MET A 86 2.24 -10.36 1.69
CA MET A 86 3.62 -10.33 1.19
C MET A 86 4.22 -11.73 1.13
N ALA A 87 3.95 -12.59 2.11
CA ALA A 87 4.41 -13.98 2.08
C ALA A 87 3.78 -14.78 0.92
N GLU A 88 2.50 -14.55 0.61
CA GLU A 88 1.80 -15.27 -0.45
C GLU A 88 2.21 -14.80 -1.86
N TYR A 89 2.27 -13.48 -2.09
CA TYR A 89 2.44 -12.90 -3.42
C TYR A 89 3.88 -12.49 -3.74
N PHE A 90 4.72 -12.34 -2.72
CA PHE A 90 6.11 -11.91 -2.85
C PHE A 90 7.09 -12.87 -2.15
N GLY A 91 6.66 -14.01 -1.61
CA GLY A 91 7.44 -14.87 -0.71
C GLY A 91 8.73 -15.52 -1.26
N LYS A 92 9.05 -15.32 -2.55
CA LYS A 92 10.39 -15.66 -3.11
C LYS A 92 11.40 -14.52 -2.95
N ASP A 93 10.92 -13.31 -2.65
CA ASP A 93 11.66 -12.08 -2.47
C ASP A 93 11.61 -11.67 -0.99
N SER A 94 12.77 -11.47 -0.35
CA SER A 94 12.83 -11.14 1.08
C SER A 94 12.33 -9.72 1.35
N GLU A 95 12.38 -8.82 0.36
CA GLU A 95 12.12 -7.40 0.56
C GLU A 95 10.68 -7.09 1.03
N GLY A 96 9.67 -7.70 0.40
CA GLY A 96 8.26 -7.47 0.78
C GLY A 96 7.95 -8.02 2.16
N ARG A 97 8.56 -9.16 2.51
CA ARG A 97 8.46 -9.76 3.85
C ARG A 97 9.10 -8.85 4.89
N ASP A 98 10.37 -8.47 4.70
CA ASP A 98 11.12 -7.62 5.63
C ASP A 98 10.41 -6.27 5.84
N TRP A 99 9.87 -5.69 4.77
CA TRP A 99 9.04 -4.48 4.84
C TRP A 99 7.81 -4.68 5.73
N SER A 100 7.07 -5.79 5.55
CA SER A 100 5.86 -6.08 6.32
C SER A 100 6.16 -6.36 7.80
N GLU A 101 7.29 -7.01 8.10
CA GLU A 101 7.75 -7.26 9.47
C GLU A 101 8.16 -5.97 10.18
N GLY A 102 8.74 -5.01 9.43
CA GLY A 102 9.16 -3.70 9.91
C GLY A 102 8.05 -2.66 10.09
N LEU A 103 6.77 -3.00 9.84
CA LEU A 103 5.66 -2.05 10.01
C LEU A 103 5.55 -1.60 11.48
N PRO A 104 5.38 -0.28 11.73
CA PRO A 104 5.59 0.29 13.06
C PRO A 104 4.41 0.15 14.03
N VAL A 105 3.28 -0.40 13.56
CA VAL A 105 2.02 -0.55 14.27
C VAL A 105 1.32 -1.81 13.79
N GLU A 106 0.56 -2.48 14.66
CA GLU A 106 -0.24 -3.66 14.30
C GLU A 106 -1.59 -3.28 13.71
N THR A 107 -2.20 -2.20 14.19
CA THR A 107 -3.58 -1.80 13.89
C THR A 107 -3.73 -0.28 13.69
N PHE A 108 -4.89 0.14 13.15
CA PHE A 108 -5.21 1.55 12.99
C PHE A 108 -5.36 2.30 14.33
N ASP A 109 -5.89 1.65 15.36
CA ASP A 109 -6.02 2.26 16.69
C ASP A 109 -4.64 2.58 17.29
N GLU A 110 -3.66 1.68 17.10
CA GLU A 110 -2.28 1.93 17.51
C GLU A 110 -1.64 3.10 16.74
N LEU A 111 -1.96 3.23 15.44
CA LEU A 111 -1.54 4.37 14.62
C LEU A 111 -2.08 5.67 15.22
N LEU A 112 -3.39 5.75 15.49
CA LEU A 112 -4.02 6.91 16.12
C LEU A 112 -3.38 7.24 17.47
N ALA A 113 -3.17 6.23 18.33
CA ALA A 113 -2.53 6.43 19.63
C ALA A 113 -1.09 6.95 19.51
N LYS A 114 -0.35 6.55 18.47
CA LYS A 114 1.01 7.05 18.19
C LYS A 114 1.00 8.50 17.70
N HIS A 115 0.00 8.91 16.92
CA HIS A 115 -0.17 10.29 16.49
C HIS A 115 -0.61 11.21 17.63
N ALA A 116 -1.54 10.77 18.47
CA ALA A 116 -2.00 11.52 19.63
C ALA A 116 -0.88 11.81 20.64
N ARG A 117 0.08 10.89 20.80
CA ARG A 117 1.28 11.08 21.66
C ARG A 117 2.36 12.00 21.06
N ARG A 118 2.24 12.35 19.78
CA ARG A 118 3.20 13.18 19.04
C ARG A 118 2.69 14.60 18.74
N ALA A 119 1.42 14.87 19.01
CA ALA A 119 0.80 16.19 18.99
C ALA A 119 0.97 16.88 20.35
#